data_AF-A0AA35WHE1-F1
#
_entry.id   AF-A0AA35WHE1-F1
#
_cell.length_a   1.000
_cell.length_b   1.000
_cell.length_c   1.000
_cell.angle_alpha   90.00
_cell.angle_beta   90.00
_cell.angle_gamma   90.00
#
_symmetry.space_group_name_H-M   'P 1'
#
loop_
_entity.id
_entity.type
_entity.pdbx_description
1 polymer ?
#
loop_
_entity_poly.entity_id
_entity_poly.type
_entity_poly.pdbx_seq_one_letter_code
_entity_poly.pdbx_strand_id
1 'polypeptide(L)'
;MTDDGQNKVKRRQWNPEDMEAAMRAVQQEKKTVSAAAKQHSVPRKTLDDRIRGRVIHGSNPGPSTVLTAREEDALASYLLYMAERGFPLTSNM
;
A
#
# COMPACT_ATOMS: atom_id res chain seq x y z
N MET A 1 10.44 -34.80 -1.92
CA MET A 1 10.56 -33.58 -2.74
C MET A 1 9.17 -33.30 -3.28
N THR A 2 8.42 -32.29 -2.89
CA THR A 2 8.75 -30.85 -2.77
C THR A 2 8.06 -30.21 -1.58
N ASP A 3 8.81 -29.37 -0.86
CA ASP A 3 8.38 -28.48 0.21
C ASP A 3 7.87 -27.18 -0.43
N ASP A 4 6.56 -27.03 -0.60
CA ASP A 4 5.93 -25.77 -1.03
C ASP A 4 5.87 -24.79 0.16
N GLY A 5 7.05 -24.38 0.60
CA GLY A 5 7.24 -23.33 1.60
C GLY A 5 6.70 -22.00 1.07
N GLN A 6 5.49 -21.63 1.53
CA GLN A 6 4.87 -20.33 1.28
C GLN A 6 5.74 -19.20 1.88
N ASN A 7 6.71 -18.69 1.10
CA ASN A 7 7.50 -17.52 1.45
C ASN A 7 6.61 -16.27 1.32
N LYS A 8 5.96 -15.87 2.41
CA LYS A 8 5.19 -14.62 2.48
C LYS A 8 6.14 -13.45 2.23
N VAL A 9 6.15 -12.93 1.01
CA VAL A 9 6.94 -11.76 0.62
C VAL A 9 6.62 -10.61 1.58
N LYS A 10 7.61 -10.17 2.36
CA LYS A 10 7.47 -9.01 3.26
C LYS A 10 7.07 -7.79 2.43
N ARG A 11 5.80 -7.39 2.52
CA ARG A 11 5.28 -6.20 1.83
C ARG A 11 5.84 -4.93 2.47
N ARG A 12 5.89 -3.85 1.67
CA ARG A 12 6.48 -2.51 1.93
C ARG A 12 6.99 -2.30 3.37
N GLN A 13 8.32 -2.30 3.55
CA GLN A 13 8.98 -1.97 4.82
C GLN A 13 9.33 -0.48 4.96
N TRP A 14 8.63 0.39 4.23
CA TRP A 14 8.93 1.82 4.18
C TRP A 14 7.65 2.63 4.29
N ASN A 15 7.72 3.78 4.98
CA ASN A 15 6.58 4.65 5.21
C ASN A 15 6.24 5.44 3.92
N PRO A 16 4.96 5.62 3.54
CA PRO A 16 4.60 6.39 2.35
C PRO A 16 5.18 7.80 2.33
N GLU A 17 5.20 8.46 3.49
CA GLU A 17 5.75 9.81 3.69
C GLU A 17 7.25 9.88 3.34
N ASP A 18 8.04 8.88 3.72
CA ASP A 18 9.47 8.81 3.39
C ASP A 18 9.70 8.72 1.89
N MET A 19 8.84 7.98 1.19
CA MET A 19 8.90 7.88 -0.27
C MET A 19 8.52 9.19 -0.94
N GLU A 20 7.54 9.91 -0.41
CA GLU A 20 7.16 11.24 -0.91
C GLU A 20 8.27 12.28 -0.69
N ALA A 21 8.88 12.27 0.50
CA ALA A 21 10.05 13.10 0.78
C ALA A 21 11.22 12.77 -0.16
N ALA A 22 11.48 11.48 -0.40
CA ALA A 22 12.52 11.05 -1.34
C ALA A 22 12.23 11.45 -2.80
N MET A 23 10.97 11.39 -3.24
CA MET A 23 10.58 11.86 -4.58
C MET A 23 10.78 13.38 -4.72
N ARG A 24 10.38 14.16 -3.70
CA ARG A 24 10.62 15.61 -3.65
C ARG A 24 12.10 15.95 -3.66
N ALA A 25 12.93 15.23 -2.91
CA ALA A 25 14.37 15.42 -2.88
C ALA A 25 15.03 15.23 -4.26
N VAL A 26 14.54 14.28 -5.07
CA VAL A 26 15.08 14.10 -6.44
C VAL A 26 14.56 15.17 -7.40
N GLN A 27 13.28 15.52 -7.34
CA GLN A 27 12.67 16.44 -8.30
C GLN A 27 12.97 17.92 -8.00
N GLN A 28 12.96 18.32 -6.73
CA GLN A 28 13.11 19.71 -6.28
C GLN A 28 14.55 20.02 -5.88
N GLU A 29 15.17 19.16 -5.05
CA GLU A 29 16.53 19.40 -4.53
C GLU A 29 17.64 18.90 -5.48
N LYS A 30 17.26 18.34 -6.66
CA LYS A 30 18.16 17.79 -7.67
C LYS A 30 19.15 16.73 -7.14
N LYS A 31 18.79 16.02 -6.06
CA LYS A 31 19.60 14.92 -5.53
C LYS A 31 19.54 13.71 -6.45
N THR A 32 20.59 12.90 -6.44
CA THR A 32 20.57 11.62 -7.14
C THR A 32 19.60 10.65 -6.46
N VAL A 33 18.99 9.76 -7.24
CA VAL A 33 18.07 8.73 -6.73
C VAL A 33 18.71 7.89 -5.62
N SER A 34 20.01 7.59 -5.75
CA SER A 34 20.76 6.83 -4.74
C SER A 34 20.90 7.60 -3.42
N ALA A 35 21.25 8.89 -3.49
CA ALA A 35 21.40 9.73 -2.31
C ALA A 35 20.06 9.92 -1.58
N ALA A 36 18.99 10.23 -2.32
CA ALA A 36 17.65 10.39 -1.75
C ALA A 36 17.13 9.09 -1.14
N ALA A 37 17.33 7.95 -1.80
CA ALA A 37 16.94 6.64 -1.28
C ALA A 37 17.64 6.31 0.06
N LYS A 38 18.94 6.59 0.14
CA LYS A 38 19.72 6.36 1.37
C LYS A 38 19.30 7.32 2.49
N GLN A 39 19.04 8.58 2.17
CA GLN A 39 18.65 9.60 3.14
C GLN A 39 17.30 9.29 3.79
N HIS A 40 16.34 8.81 3.02
CA HIS A 40 14.98 8.53 3.48
C HIS A 40 14.72 7.04 3.74
N SER A 41 15.76 6.20 3.78
CA SER A 41 15.65 4.76 4.03
C SER A 41 14.62 4.03 3.15
N VAL A 42 14.49 4.45 1.90
CA VAL A 42 13.56 3.84 0.93
C VAL A 42 14.29 2.99 -0.11
N PRO A 43 13.68 1.92 -0.66
CA PRO A 43 14.34 1.12 -1.67
C PRO A 43 14.59 1.91 -2.97
N ARG A 44 15.85 1.95 -3.41
CA ARG A 44 16.30 2.71 -4.59
C ARG A 44 15.47 2.42 -5.85
N LYS A 45 15.27 1.14 -6.18
CA LYS A 45 14.52 0.73 -7.38
C LYS A 45 13.07 1.19 -7.31
N THR A 46 12.47 1.11 -6.13
CA THR A 46 11.07 1.51 -5.90
C THR A 46 10.89 3.03 -5.98
N LEU A 47 11.89 3.81 -5.56
CA LEU A 47 11.94 5.26 -5.79
C LEU A 47 12.10 5.59 -7.28
N ASP A 48 13.04 4.92 -7.95
CA ASP A 48 13.35 5.07 -9.37
C ASP A 48 12.17 4.74 -10.30
N ASP A 49 11.40 3.69 -9.99
CA ASP A 49 10.17 3.32 -10.71
C ASP A 49 9.11 4.42 -10.63
N ARG A 50 8.98 5.10 -9.48
CA ARG A 50 8.05 6.23 -9.31
C ARG A 50 8.50 7.49 -10.02
N ILE A 51 9.79 7.80 -9.95
CA ILE A 51 10.36 8.97 -10.65
C ILE A 51 10.21 8.83 -12.16
N ARG A 52 10.37 7.61 -12.71
CA ARG A 52 10.16 7.34 -14.14
C ARG A 52 8.68 7.16 -14.53
N GLY A 53 7.74 7.31 -13.60
CA GLY A 53 6.30 7.17 -13.87
C GLY A 53 5.83 5.74 -14.14
N ARG A 54 6.66 4.72 -13.90
CA ARG A 54 6.26 3.29 -14.01
C ARG A 54 5.28 2.88 -12.92
N VAL A 55 5.29 3.60 -11.79
CA VAL A 55 4.41 3.37 -10.66
C VAL A 55 3.87 4.71 -10.17
N ILE A 56 2.54 4.84 -10.10
CA ILE A 56 1.89 5.99 -9.48
C ILE A 56 1.99 5.83 -7.96
N HIS A 57 2.48 6.86 -7.26
CA HIS A 57 2.49 6.83 -5.80
C HIS A 57 1.06 6.87 -5.27
N GLY A 58 0.77 6.09 -4.22
CA GLY A 58 -0.58 5.99 -3.66
C GLY A 58 -1.56 5.12 -4.45
N SER A 59 -1.19 4.58 -5.62
CA SER A 59 -2.07 3.63 -6.32
C SER A 59 -2.10 2.28 -5.61
N ASN A 60 -3.25 1.60 -5.70
CA ASN A 60 -3.41 0.20 -5.32
C ASN A 60 -3.11 -0.67 -6.55
N PRO A 61 -1.94 -1.33 -6.61
CA PRO A 61 -1.65 -2.27 -7.69
C PRO A 61 -2.53 -3.51 -7.53
N GLY A 62 -3.63 -3.56 -8.28
CA GLY A 62 -4.62 -4.62 -8.26
C GLY A 62 -5.80 -4.28 -9.18
N PRO A 63 -6.70 -5.24 -9.43
CA PRO A 63 -7.95 -4.98 -10.12
C PRO A 63 -8.79 -3.94 -9.36
N SER A 64 -9.63 -3.21 -10.09
CA SER A 64 -10.58 -2.28 -9.49
C SER A 64 -11.52 -2.98 -8.52
N THR A 65 -12.00 -2.25 -7.51
CA THR A 65 -13.04 -2.76 -6.61
C THR A 65 -14.30 -3.10 -7.42
N VAL A 66 -14.96 -4.19 -7.06
CA VAL A 66 -16.24 -4.61 -7.68
C VAL A 66 -17.38 -3.72 -7.19
N LEU A 67 -17.33 -3.35 -5.91
CA LEU A 67 -18.31 -2.48 -5.27
C LEU A 67 -17.87 -1.02 -5.39
N THR A 68 -18.86 -0.14 -5.51
CA THR A 68 -18.68 1.29 -5.37
C THR A 68 -18.46 1.66 -3.90
N ALA A 69 -17.82 2.80 -3.64
CA ALA A 69 -17.60 3.28 -2.27
C ALA A 69 -18.89 3.38 -1.44
N ARG A 70 -20.02 3.73 -2.10
CA ARG A 70 -21.33 3.79 -1.45
C ARG A 70 -21.86 2.41 -1.06
N GLU A 71 -21.67 1.40 -1.92
CA GLU A 71 -22.07 0.03 -1.62
C GLU A 71 -21.21 -0.57 -0.52
N GLU A 72 -19.91 -0.29 -0.52
CA GLU A 72 -18.99 -0.69 0.55
C GLU A 72 -19.41 -0.08 1.89
N ASP A 73 -19.77 1.21 1.91
CA ASP A 73 -20.23 1.91 3.12
C ASP A 73 -21.58 1.37 3.64
N ALA A 74 -22.52 1.12 2.74
CA ALA A 74 -23.81 0.51 3.08
C ALA A 74 -23.63 -0.91 3.66
N LEU A 75 -22.73 -1.70 3.05
CA LEU A 75 -22.40 -3.04 3.54
C LEU A 75 -21.72 -2.99 4.90
N ALA A 76 -20.73 -2.10 5.09
CA ALA A 76 -20.04 -1.93 6.36
C ALA A 76 -21.01 -1.54 7.50
N SER A 77 -21.89 -0.57 7.24
CA SER A 77 -22.93 -0.14 8.18
C SER A 77 -23.85 -1.30 8.56
N TYR A 78 -24.27 -2.11 7.58
CA TYR A 78 -25.11 -3.28 7.83
C TYR A 78 -24.40 -4.36 8.66
N LEU A 79 -23.13 -4.63 8.37
CA LEU A 79 -22.33 -5.59 9.13
C LEU A 79 -22.20 -5.19 10.61
N LEU A 80 -21.94 -3.91 10.87
CA LEU A 80 -21.86 -3.36 12.23
C LEU A 80 -23.20 -3.45 12.95
N TYR A 81 -24.29 -3.08 12.28
CA TYR A 81 -25.65 -3.19 12.81
C TYR A 81 -26.04 -4.63 13.19
N MET A 82 -25.66 -5.61 12.36
CA MET A 82 -25.90 -7.02 12.66
C MET A 82 -25.05 -7.51 13.84
N ALA A 83 -23.81 -7.06 13.94
CA ALA A 83 -22.92 -7.38 15.05
C ALA A 83 -23.46 -6.85 16.39
N GLU A 84 -23.93 -5.60 16.44
CA GLU A 84 -24.55 -4.99 17.64
C GLU A 84 -25.76 -5.78 18.15
N ARG A 85 -26.45 -6.49 17.26
CA ARG A 85 -27.65 -7.28 17.57
C ARG A 85 -27.37 -8.74 17.88
N GLY A 86 -26.09 -9.09 18.05
CA GLY A 86 -25.67 -10.46 18.40
C GLY A 86 -25.56 -11.40 17.19
N PHE A 87 -25.57 -10.88 15.97
CA PHE A 87 -25.38 -11.65 14.74
C PHE A 87 -24.13 -11.17 13.97
N PRO A 88 -22.92 -11.26 14.55
CA PRO A 88 -21.71 -10.91 13.84
C PRO A 88 -21.49 -11.86 12.65
N LEU A 89 -21.28 -11.32 11.44
CA LEU A 89 -21.08 -12.14 10.24
C LEU A 89 -19.70 -12.80 10.15
N THR A 90 -18.75 -12.42 11.00
CA THR A 90 -17.40 -12.99 11.03
C THR A 90 -17.05 -13.52 12.42
N SER A 91 -16.44 -14.71 12.46
CA SER A 91 -16.20 -15.50 13.68
C SER A 91 -15.14 -14.95 14.64
N ASN A 92 -14.45 -13.85 14.32
CA ASN A 92 -13.38 -13.34 15.18
C ASN A 92 -13.91 -12.21 16.07
N MET A 93 -14.44 -12.58 17.23
CA MET A 93 -14.49 -11.73 18.43
C MET A 93 -13.27 -12.00 19.30
#